data_AF-A0A073K865-F1
#
_entry.id   AF-A0A073K865-F1
#
_cell.length_a   1.000
_cell.length_b   1.000
_cell.length_c   1.000
_cell.angle_alpha   90.00
_cell.angle_beta   90.00
_cell.angle_gamma   90.00
#
_symmetry.space_group_name_H-M   'P 1'
#
loop_
_entity.id
_entity.type
_entity.pdbx_description
1 polymer ?
#
loop_
_entity_poly.entity_id
_entity_poly.type
_entity_poly.pdbx_seq_one_letter_code
_entity_poly.pdbx_strand_id
1 'polypeptide(L)'
;MRKLFYKKRLFWLFSMIIIASIGLTIFLNFTKETKKQATNEPIDKTIYQQELKSQIDLITTKYDNIVEQDWLPTWTDLNSNPSNIHTTELLDKMNNIAKHFNEISKKTETFKAEEKMKDPTLKQKINNFKTAFIAASNCMANAALSVTHSLNNEKPLKDGVENATQSLGLADQNIVMALSTLNELEEMLGITKK
;
A
#
# COMPACT_ATOMS: atom_id res chain seq x y z
N MET A 1 3.97 21.57 -20.21
CA MET A 1 3.04 21.48 -21.35
C MET A 1 3.60 20.54 -22.41
N ARG A 2 2.73 19.78 -23.09
CA ARG A 2 3.00 18.71 -24.07
C ARG A 2 3.45 17.35 -23.50
N LYS A 3 2.46 16.53 -23.13
CA LYS A 3 2.35 15.10 -23.53
C LYS A 3 1.03 14.44 -23.07
N LEU A 4 -0.11 15.14 -23.23
CA LEU A 4 -1.43 14.62 -22.81
C LEU A 4 -2.57 14.78 -23.83
N PHE A 5 -2.28 15.15 -25.08
CA PHE A 5 -3.31 15.55 -26.06
C PHE A 5 -3.42 14.69 -27.33
N TYR A 6 -2.99 13.42 -27.31
CA TYR A 6 -3.15 12.54 -28.48
C TYR A 6 -3.93 11.23 -28.26
N LYS A 7 -4.45 10.97 -27.05
CA LYS A 7 -5.21 9.74 -26.77
C LYS A 7 -6.73 9.91 -26.74
N LYS A 8 -7.26 11.13 -26.89
CA LYS A 8 -8.70 11.43 -26.76
C LYS A 8 -9.49 11.59 -28.08
N ARG A 9 -8.84 11.49 -29.26
CA ARG A 9 -9.51 11.72 -30.57
C ARG A 9 -9.77 10.45 -31.42
N LEU A 10 -9.38 9.27 -30.95
CA LEU A 10 -9.62 8.00 -31.69
C LEU A 10 -10.84 7.20 -31.18
N PHE A 11 -11.46 7.60 -30.07
CA PHE A 11 -12.49 6.81 -29.39
C PHE A 11 -13.94 7.16 -29.76
N TRP A 12 -14.16 8.13 -30.67
CA TRP A 12 -15.49 8.71 -30.91
C TRP A 12 -16.15 8.34 -32.26
N LEU A 13 -15.59 7.40 -33.03
CA LEU A 13 -16.13 7.05 -34.36
C LEU A 13 -16.51 5.56 -34.58
N PHE A 14 -16.49 4.71 -33.55
CA PHE A 14 -16.85 3.28 -33.71
C PHE A 14 -18.00 2.77 -32.82
N SER A 15 -18.72 3.63 -32.10
CA SER A 15 -19.72 3.19 -31.10
C SER A 15 -21.19 3.43 -31.48
N MET A 16 -21.53 3.63 -32.76
CA MET A 16 -22.95 3.82 -33.16
C MET A 16 -23.52 2.71 -34.07
N ILE A 17 -22.79 1.61 -34.31
CA ILE A 17 -23.27 0.50 -35.17
C ILE A 17 -23.53 -0.82 -34.39
N ILE A 18 -23.16 -0.94 -33.12
CA ILE A 18 -23.29 -2.21 -32.36
C ILE A 18 -24.57 -2.28 -31.50
N ILE A 19 -25.34 -1.20 -31.37
CA ILE A 19 -26.48 -1.14 -30.44
C ILE A 19 -27.70 -1.95 -30.93
N ALA A 20 -27.80 -2.24 -32.25
CA ALA A 20 -28.93 -3.01 -32.80
C ALA A 20 -28.75 -4.55 -32.75
N SER A 21 -27.55 -5.07 -32.45
CA SER A 21 -27.29 -6.53 -32.36
C SER A 21 -27.29 -7.08 -30.93
N ILE A 22 -27.36 -6.21 -29.92
CA ILE A 22 -27.30 -6.58 -28.49
C ILE A 22 -28.68 -7.01 -27.95
N GLY A 23 -29.79 -6.57 -28.56
CA GLY A 23 -31.14 -6.87 -28.08
C GLY A 23 -31.57 -8.33 -28.20
N LEU A 24 -31.08 -9.07 -29.21
CA LEU A 24 -31.51 -10.45 -29.46
C LEU A 24 -30.69 -11.49 -28.66
N THR A 25 -29.43 -11.19 -28.31
CA THR A 25 -28.59 -12.07 -27.47
C THR A 25 -28.97 -12.02 -26.00
N ILE A 26 -29.50 -10.90 -25.51
CA ILE A 26 -29.99 -10.78 -24.13
C ILE A 26 -31.26 -11.62 -23.93
N PHE A 27 -32.17 -11.68 -24.92
CA PHE A 27 -33.43 -12.43 -24.79
C PHE A 27 -33.25 -13.96 -24.87
N LEU A 28 -32.27 -14.46 -25.63
CA LEU A 28 -31.99 -15.91 -25.73
C LEU A 28 -31.14 -16.47 -24.57
N ASN A 29 -30.45 -15.61 -23.81
CA ASN A 29 -29.65 -16.03 -22.64
C ASN A 29 -30.46 -16.12 -21.34
N PHE A 30 -31.72 -15.67 -21.31
CA PHE A 30 -32.56 -15.73 -20.11
C PHE A 30 -33.27 -17.08 -19.87
N THR A 31 -33.16 -18.05 -20.79
CA THR A 31 -33.76 -19.39 -20.65
C THR A 31 -32.76 -20.55 -20.75
N LYS A 32 -31.48 -20.29 -20.48
CA LYS A 32 -30.55 -21.36 -20.13
C LYS A 32 -30.19 -21.22 -18.66
N GLU A 33 -30.92 -21.97 -17.84
CA GLU A 33 -30.45 -22.52 -16.56
C GLU A 33 -29.14 -23.29 -16.81
N THR A 34 -28.04 -22.57 -17.02
CA THR A 34 -26.72 -23.14 -16.84
C THR A 34 -26.55 -23.31 -15.35
N LYS A 35 -26.83 -24.53 -14.89
CA LYS A 35 -26.14 -25.14 -13.76
C LYS A 35 -24.65 -24.86 -13.95
N LYS A 36 -24.17 -23.75 -13.36
CA LYS A 36 -22.74 -23.52 -13.20
C LYS A 36 -22.26 -24.71 -12.38
N GLN A 37 -21.54 -25.60 -13.04
CA GLN A 37 -20.75 -26.60 -12.36
C GLN A 37 -19.78 -25.81 -11.48
N ALA A 38 -20.09 -25.73 -10.19
CA ALA A 38 -19.31 -25.03 -9.20
C ALA A 38 -17.93 -25.69 -9.16
N THR A 39 -17.00 -25.13 -9.92
CA THR A 39 -15.59 -25.26 -9.61
C THR A 39 -15.45 -24.45 -8.32
N ASN A 40 -15.53 -25.15 -7.19
CA ASN A 40 -15.40 -24.53 -5.88
C ASN A 40 -14.03 -23.83 -5.85
N GLU A 41 -14.05 -22.51 -6.00
CA GLU A 41 -12.87 -21.68 -5.81
C GLU A 41 -12.34 -21.95 -4.40
N PRO A 42 -11.01 -22.11 -4.19
CA PRO A 42 -10.48 -22.44 -2.88
C PRO A 42 -11.00 -21.44 -1.84
N ILE A 43 -11.51 -21.94 -0.71
CA ILE A 43 -12.17 -21.12 0.32
C ILE A 43 -11.30 -19.91 0.72
N ASP A 44 -9.99 -20.12 0.88
CA ASP A 44 -9.05 -19.05 1.24
C ASP A 44 -8.88 -17.99 0.16
N LYS A 45 -9.02 -18.34 -1.13
CA LYS A 45 -8.99 -17.37 -2.22
C LYS A 45 -10.20 -16.44 -2.13
N THR A 46 -11.38 -17.00 -1.88
CA THR A 46 -12.62 -16.23 -1.68
C THR A 46 -12.50 -15.31 -0.46
N ILE A 47 -12.03 -15.84 0.69
CA ILE A 47 -11.80 -15.06 1.91
C ILE A 47 -10.83 -13.92 1.65
N TYR A 48 -9.71 -14.20 0.98
CA TYR A 48 -8.73 -13.17 0.64
C TYR A 48 -9.34 -12.06 -0.20
N GLN A 49 -9.98 -12.41 -1.32
CA GLN A 49 -10.52 -11.43 -2.26
C GLN A 49 -11.66 -10.59 -1.68
N GLN A 50 -12.53 -11.21 -0.88
CA GLN A 50 -13.74 -10.55 -0.38
C GLN A 50 -13.53 -9.81 0.95
N GLU A 51 -12.63 -10.28 1.81
CA GLU A 51 -12.50 -9.77 3.18
C GLU A 51 -11.17 -9.13 3.52
N LEU A 52 -10.07 -9.61 2.91
CA LEU A 52 -8.71 -9.21 3.29
C LEU A 52 -8.13 -8.18 2.33
N LYS A 53 -8.32 -8.38 1.03
CA LYS A 53 -7.66 -7.60 -0.01
C LYS A 53 -7.92 -6.11 0.12
N SER A 54 -9.17 -5.69 0.32
CA SER A 54 -9.50 -4.26 0.45
C SER A 54 -8.80 -3.59 1.64
N GLN A 55 -8.62 -4.32 2.75
CA GLN A 55 -7.92 -3.80 3.92
C GLN A 55 -6.42 -3.71 3.69
N ILE A 56 -5.83 -4.71 3.04
CA ILE A 56 -4.42 -4.73 2.64
C ILE A 56 -4.14 -3.59 1.66
N ASP A 57 -4.96 -3.44 0.62
CA ASP A 57 -4.84 -2.37 -0.38
C ASP A 57 -4.98 -1.00 0.30
N LEU A 58 -5.88 -0.86 1.28
CA LEU A 58 -6.05 0.39 2.05
C LEU A 58 -4.80 0.76 2.86
N ILE A 59 -4.22 -0.18 3.62
CA ILE A 59 -3.05 0.11 4.47
C ILE A 59 -1.79 0.35 3.64
N THR A 60 -1.61 -0.38 2.54
CA THR A 60 -0.47 -0.20 1.62
C THR A 60 -0.58 1.12 0.87
N THR A 61 -1.76 1.46 0.33
CA THR A 61 -1.99 2.77 -0.29
C THR A 61 -1.79 3.92 0.70
N LYS A 62 -2.23 3.78 1.96
CA LYS A 62 -1.98 4.82 2.99
C LYS A 62 -0.47 4.98 3.25
N TYR A 63 0.27 3.87 3.33
CA TYR A 63 1.72 3.89 3.49
C TYR A 63 2.39 4.65 2.35
N ASP A 64 2.10 4.26 1.10
CA ASP A 64 2.67 4.89 -0.10
C ASP A 64 2.35 6.37 -0.17
N ASN A 65 1.10 6.76 0.13
CA ASN A 65 0.71 8.17 0.15
C ASN A 65 1.51 9.00 1.16
N ILE A 66 1.75 8.49 2.37
CA ILE A 66 2.58 9.21 3.36
C ILE A 66 4.01 9.33 2.87
N VAL A 67 4.56 8.26 2.28
CA VAL A 67 5.91 8.28 1.69
C VAL A 67 6.01 9.37 0.62
N GLU A 68 5.09 9.36 -0.35
CA GLU A 68 5.13 10.23 -1.51
C GLU A 68 4.79 11.69 -1.19
N GLN A 69 3.78 11.92 -0.36
CA GLN A 69 3.20 13.25 -0.16
C GLN A 69 3.79 13.98 1.04
N ASP A 70 4.18 13.26 2.09
CA ASP A 70 4.65 13.86 3.34
C ASP A 70 6.17 13.65 3.54
N TRP A 71 6.62 12.39 3.52
CA TRP A 71 7.99 12.05 3.88
C TRP A 71 9.02 12.51 2.84
N LEU A 72 8.87 12.10 1.58
CA LEU A 72 9.85 12.38 0.52
C LEU A 72 10.09 13.89 0.32
N PRO A 73 9.06 14.76 0.27
CA PRO A 73 9.27 16.20 0.18
C PRO A 73 10.03 16.74 1.40
N THR A 74 9.59 16.36 2.61
CA THR A 74 10.22 16.81 3.86
C THR A 74 11.68 16.37 3.96
N TRP A 75 11.97 15.12 3.58
CA TRP A 75 13.32 14.57 3.57
C TRP A 75 14.21 15.24 2.51
N THR A 76 13.66 15.54 1.34
CA THR A 76 14.39 16.24 0.26
C THR A 76 14.77 17.66 0.68
N ASP A 77 13.83 18.39 1.28
CA ASP A 77 14.07 19.74 1.81
C ASP A 77 15.14 19.72 2.90
N LEU A 78 15.06 18.75 3.82
CA LEU A 78 16.00 18.55 4.91
C LEU A 78 17.45 18.35 4.43
N ASN A 79 17.64 17.55 3.38
CA ASN A 79 18.96 17.23 2.84
C ASN A 79 19.49 18.29 1.87
N SER A 80 18.62 19.05 1.21
CA SER A 80 19.03 20.04 0.20
C SER A 80 19.39 21.40 0.80
N ASN A 81 18.70 21.84 1.85
CA ASN A 81 18.86 23.18 2.41
C ASN A 81 18.82 23.21 3.96
N PRO A 82 19.73 22.50 4.66
CA PRO A 82 19.68 22.37 6.12
C PRO A 82 19.73 23.71 6.87
N SER A 83 20.33 24.75 6.27
CA SER A 83 20.51 26.07 6.88
C SER A 83 19.27 26.96 6.85
N ASN A 84 18.24 26.62 6.05
CA ASN A 84 17.06 27.46 5.83
C ASN A 84 15.76 26.76 6.29
N ILE A 85 15.88 25.81 7.20
CA ILE A 85 14.74 25.03 7.69
C ILE A 85 14.05 25.81 8.82
N HIS A 86 12.74 26.02 8.67
CA HIS A 86 11.90 26.47 9.78
C HIS A 86 11.73 25.33 10.79
N THR A 87 12.49 25.37 11.89
CA THR A 87 12.56 24.31 12.89
C THR A 87 11.20 23.87 13.41
N THR A 88 10.30 24.80 13.72
CA THR A 88 8.94 24.49 14.21
C THR A 88 8.11 23.75 13.17
N GLU A 89 8.14 24.19 11.92
CA GLU A 89 7.39 23.52 10.84
C GLU A 89 7.93 22.12 10.55
N LEU A 90 9.26 21.95 10.55
CA LEU A 90 9.87 20.63 10.40
C LEU A 90 9.48 19.69 11.55
N LEU A 91 9.48 20.20 12.78
CA LEU A 91 9.08 19.44 13.97
C LEU A 91 7.63 18.95 13.85
N ASP A 92 6.72 19.84 13.46
CA ASP A 92 5.30 19.49 13.27
C ASP A 92 5.11 18.46 12.15
N LYS A 93 5.79 18.64 11.00
CA LYS A 93 5.76 17.68 9.90
C LYS A 93 6.26 16.30 10.32
N MET A 94 7.43 16.22 10.96
CA MET A 94 8.02 14.94 11.37
C MET A 94 7.18 14.23 12.44
N ASN A 95 6.63 14.97 13.41
CA ASN A 95 5.71 14.40 14.40
C ASN A 95 4.44 13.85 13.75
N ASN A 96 3.87 14.58 12.77
CA ASN A 96 2.68 14.12 12.06
C ASN A 96 2.97 12.87 11.21
N ILE A 97 4.11 12.84 10.52
CA ILE A 97 4.55 11.66 9.76
C ILE A 97 4.71 10.44 10.68
N ALA A 98 5.41 10.60 11.80
CA ALA A 98 5.58 9.53 12.79
C ALA A 98 4.23 8.99 13.29
N LYS A 99 3.30 9.89 13.61
CA LYS A 99 1.95 9.53 14.02
C LYS A 99 1.23 8.72 12.95
N HIS A 100 1.27 9.15 11.69
CA HIS A 100 0.58 8.44 10.60
C HIS A 100 1.12 7.01 10.39
N PHE A 101 2.44 6.80 10.47
CA PHE A 101 3.02 5.46 10.39
C PHE A 101 2.70 4.59 11.61
N ASN A 102 2.70 5.16 12.81
CA ASN A 102 2.26 4.46 14.02
C ASN A 102 0.78 4.01 13.92
N GLU A 103 -0.09 4.83 13.33
CA GLU A 103 -1.47 4.45 13.05
C GLU A 103 -1.57 3.28 12.06
N ILE A 104 -0.73 3.25 11.01
CA ILE A 104 -0.69 2.14 10.06
C ILE A 104 -0.25 0.86 10.76
N SER A 105 0.81 0.92 11.54
CA SER A 105 1.33 -0.19 12.33
C SER A 105 0.24 -0.78 13.23
N LYS A 106 -0.43 0.06 14.02
CA LYS A 106 -1.54 -0.34 14.89
C LYS A 106 -2.73 -0.93 14.12
N LYS A 107 -3.12 -0.31 13.00
CA LYS A 107 -4.21 -0.86 12.16
C LYS A 107 -3.86 -2.24 11.62
N THR A 108 -2.62 -2.42 11.16
CA THR A 108 -2.12 -3.71 10.64
C THR A 108 -2.10 -4.77 11.74
N GLU A 109 -1.70 -4.41 12.96
CA GLU A 109 -1.72 -5.31 14.11
C GLU A 109 -3.15 -5.78 14.44
N THR A 110 -4.11 -4.84 14.49
CA THR A 110 -5.51 -5.16 14.79
C THR A 110 -6.22 -5.95 13.69
N PHE A 111 -5.67 -5.94 12.47
CA PHE A 111 -6.20 -6.69 11.34
C PHE A 111 -5.86 -8.19 11.47
N LYS A 112 -6.76 -8.96 12.06
CA LYS A 112 -6.60 -10.40 12.33
C LYS A 112 -6.80 -11.30 11.10
N ALA A 113 -6.06 -11.03 10.02
CA ALA A 113 -6.18 -11.73 8.74
C ALA A 113 -5.90 -13.24 8.85
N GLU A 114 -4.94 -13.60 9.68
CA GLU A 114 -4.50 -14.96 9.96
C GLU A 114 -5.58 -15.82 10.63
N GLU A 115 -6.52 -15.21 11.38
CA GLU A 115 -7.64 -15.95 11.98
C GLU A 115 -8.69 -16.36 10.95
N LYS A 116 -8.70 -15.71 9.78
CA LYS A 116 -9.69 -15.94 8.72
C LYS A 116 -9.27 -17.05 7.75
N MET A 117 -7.97 -17.18 7.48
CA MET A 117 -7.42 -18.22 6.60
C MET A 117 -7.53 -19.63 7.21
N LYS A 118 -7.75 -20.64 6.37
CA LYS A 118 -7.85 -22.06 6.73
C LYS A 118 -6.54 -22.80 6.51
N ASP A 119 -5.88 -22.59 5.37
CA ASP A 119 -4.60 -23.22 5.07
C ASP A 119 -3.49 -22.70 6.01
N PRO A 120 -2.76 -23.58 6.73
CA PRO A 120 -1.70 -23.17 7.64
C PRO A 120 -0.56 -22.38 6.98
N THR A 121 -0.23 -22.70 5.73
CA THR A 121 0.84 -22.03 4.97
C THR A 121 0.42 -20.63 4.59
N LEU A 122 -0.81 -20.46 4.07
CA LEU A 122 -1.37 -19.14 3.77
C LEU A 122 -1.53 -18.28 5.02
N LYS A 123 -1.93 -18.89 6.14
CA LYS A 123 -1.99 -18.24 7.45
C LYS A 123 -0.61 -17.72 7.90
N GLN A 124 0.44 -18.52 7.72
CA GLN A 124 1.80 -18.11 8.03
C GLN A 124 2.25 -16.97 7.11
N LYS A 125 1.99 -17.07 5.80
CA LYS A 125 2.37 -16.02 4.83
C LYS A 125 1.70 -14.69 5.13
N ILE A 126 0.40 -14.66 5.41
CA ILE A 126 -0.28 -13.40 5.74
C ILE A 126 0.22 -12.80 7.06
N ASN A 127 0.57 -13.64 8.04
CA ASN A 127 1.17 -13.17 9.29
C ASN A 127 2.59 -12.60 9.09
N ASN A 128 3.40 -13.23 8.23
CA ASN A 128 4.72 -12.74 7.87
C ASN A 128 4.64 -11.39 7.15
N PHE A 129 3.70 -11.23 6.21
CA PHE A 129 3.40 -9.94 5.58
C PHE A 129 3.09 -8.88 6.64
N LYS A 130 2.15 -9.13 7.56
CA LYS A 130 1.77 -8.19 8.62
C LYS A 130 2.98 -7.80 9.47
N THR A 131 3.78 -8.78 9.88
CA THR A 131 4.95 -8.57 10.75
C THR A 131 5.98 -7.67 10.08
N ALA A 132 6.33 -7.97 8.83
CA ALA A 132 7.25 -7.16 8.04
C ALA A 132 6.70 -5.75 7.78
N PHE A 133 5.41 -5.62 7.46
CA PHE A 133 4.78 -4.33 7.18
C PHE A 133 4.69 -3.43 8.43
N ILE A 134 4.41 -4.02 9.59
CA ILE A 134 4.47 -3.35 10.90
C ILE A 134 5.88 -2.86 11.18
N ALA A 135 6.89 -3.72 10.97
CA ALA A 135 8.29 -3.35 11.16
C ALA A 135 8.70 -2.19 10.24
N ALA A 136 8.31 -2.23 8.95
CA ALA A 136 8.56 -1.14 8.01
C ALA A 136 7.93 0.17 8.48
N SER A 137 6.66 0.13 8.91
CA SER A 137 5.94 1.31 9.42
C SER A 137 6.60 1.88 10.68
N ASN A 138 6.99 1.03 11.63
CA ASN A 138 7.68 1.47 12.84
C ASN A 138 9.05 2.08 12.53
N CYS A 139 9.79 1.53 11.56
CA CYS A 139 11.07 2.10 11.12
C CYS A 139 10.89 3.49 10.50
N MET A 140 9.87 3.69 9.66
CA MET A 140 9.53 5.02 9.13
C MET A 140 9.16 6.01 10.24
N ALA A 141 8.37 5.59 11.23
CA ALA A 141 8.05 6.42 12.38
C ALA A 141 9.30 6.79 13.19
N ASN A 142 10.19 5.83 13.43
CA ASN A 142 11.46 6.05 14.12
C ASN A 142 12.39 6.99 13.34
N ALA A 143 12.38 6.93 12.01
CA ALA A 143 13.15 7.85 11.18
C ALA A 143 12.70 9.30 11.41
N ALA A 144 11.39 9.54 11.39
CA ALA A 144 10.82 10.85 11.67
C ALA A 144 11.11 11.32 13.12
N LEU A 145 10.93 10.42 14.10
CA LEU A 145 11.21 10.73 15.50
C LEU A 145 12.69 11.04 15.78
N SER A 146 13.62 10.44 15.04
CA SER A 146 15.06 10.71 15.17
C SER A 146 15.40 12.16 14.82
N VAL A 147 14.74 12.71 13.79
CA VAL A 147 14.85 14.12 13.43
C VAL A 147 14.23 15.00 14.51
N THR A 148 12.98 14.71 14.91
CA THR A 148 12.29 15.41 16.02
C THR A 148 13.13 15.47 17.30
N HIS A 149 13.68 14.34 17.75
CA HIS A 149 14.46 14.26 18.98
C HIS A 149 15.74 15.08 18.91
N SER A 150 16.36 15.17 17.75
CA SER A 150 17.58 15.96 17.60
C SER A 150 17.27 17.46 17.69
N LEU A 151 16.17 17.89 17.06
CA LEU A 151 15.68 19.27 17.15
C LEU A 151 15.27 19.66 18.58
N ASN A 152 14.56 18.79 19.29
CA ASN A 152 14.08 19.07 20.66
C ASN A 152 15.19 19.09 21.72
N ASN A 153 16.24 18.29 21.55
CA ASN A 153 17.33 18.18 22.52
C ASN A 153 18.51 19.10 22.22
N GLU A 154 18.35 20.07 21.31
CA GLU A 154 19.41 20.96 20.82
C GLU A 154 20.66 20.20 20.34
N LYS A 155 20.48 18.95 19.89
CA LYS A 155 21.56 18.14 19.32
C LYS A 155 21.81 18.58 17.87
N PRO A 156 23.02 18.33 17.34
CA PRO A 156 23.27 18.53 15.92
C PRO A 156 22.23 17.79 15.07
N LEU A 157 21.53 18.51 14.19
CA LEU A 157 20.54 17.93 13.28
C LEU A 157 21.13 16.78 12.44
N LYS A 158 22.43 16.86 12.13
CA LYS A 158 23.18 15.81 11.44
C LYS A 158 23.04 14.43 12.10
N ASP A 159 23.12 14.36 13.43
CA ASP A 159 23.01 13.09 14.16
C ASP A 159 21.60 12.50 14.02
N GLY A 160 20.57 13.37 14.02
CA GLY A 160 19.19 12.99 13.76
C GLY A 160 18.97 12.46 12.35
N VAL A 161 19.57 13.12 11.36
CA VAL A 161 19.54 12.69 9.95
C VAL A 161 20.25 11.35 9.76
N GLU A 162 21.38 11.12 10.43
CA GLU A 162 22.11 9.85 10.36
C GLU A 162 21.28 8.70 10.96
N ASN A 163 20.73 8.88 12.16
CA ASN A 163 19.83 7.91 12.79
C ASN A 163 18.56 7.65 11.97
N ALA A 164 18.02 8.70 11.35
CA ALA A 164 16.88 8.57 10.44
C ALA A 164 17.25 7.75 9.20
N THR A 165 18.44 7.97 8.63
CA THR A 165 18.93 7.21 7.46
C THR A 165 19.09 5.72 7.78
N GLN A 166 19.61 5.37 8.96
CA GLN A 166 19.69 3.97 9.39
C GLN A 166 18.30 3.33 9.52
N SER A 167 17.35 4.06 10.12
CA SER A 167 15.97 3.62 10.25
C SER A 167 15.29 3.43 8.88
N LEU A 168 15.56 4.33 7.93
CA LEU A 168 15.07 4.19 6.54
C LEU A 168 15.60 2.93 5.86
N GLY A 169 16.89 2.61 6.01
CA GLY A 169 17.45 1.38 5.45
C GLY A 169 16.75 0.12 5.97
N LEU A 170 16.36 0.10 7.25
CA LEU A 170 15.56 -0.98 7.82
C LEU A 170 14.10 -0.96 7.33
N ALA A 171 13.53 0.22 7.13
CA ALA A 171 12.19 0.35 6.56
C ALA A 171 12.12 -0.26 5.15
N ASP A 172 13.09 0.06 4.30
CA ASP A 172 13.20 -0.45 2.92
C ASP A 172 13.32 -1.97 2.88
N GLN A 173 14.15 -2.56 3.75
CA GLN A 173 14.27 -4.02 3.84
C GLN A 173 12.95 -4.68 4.23
N ASN A 174 12.26 -4.12 5.22
CA ASN A 174 11.02 -4.68 5.74
C ASN A 174 9.84 -4.51 4.76
N ILE A 175 9.76 -3.39 4.04
CA ILE A 175 8.68 -3.20 3.05
C ILE A 175 8.86 -4.13 1.85
N VAL A 176 10.10 -4.33 1.38
CA VAL A 176 10.41 -5.30 0.31
C VAL A 176 10.02 -6.72 0.75
N MET A 177 10.37 -7.12 1.98
CA MET A 177 9.99 -8.42 2.53
C MET A 177 8.46 -8.58 2.64
N ALA A 178 7.76 -7.53 3.10
CA ALA A 178 6.31 -7.54 3.21
C ALA A 178 5.66 -7.74 1.82
N LEU A 179 6.00 -6.91 0.85
CA LEU A 179 5.41 -6.95 -0.49
C LEU A 179 5.75 -8.24 -1.23
N SER A 180 6.96 -8.78 -1.05
CA SER A 180 7.34 -10.08 -1.63
C SER A 180 6.51 -11.21 -1.03
N THR A 181 6.35 -11.25 0.30
CA THR A 181 5.53 -12.25 0.99
C THR A 181 4.06 -12.16 0.57
N LEU A 182 3.54 -10.94 0.39
CA LEU A 182 2.18 -10.72 -0.10
C LEU A 182 2.01 -11.25 -1.53
N ASN A 183 2.99 -11.00 -2.40
CA ASN A 183 2.98 -11.48 -3.77
C ASN A 183 3.02 -13.01 -3.83
N GLU A 184 3.88 -13.66 -3.04
CA GLU A 184 3.92 -15.12 -2.93
C GLU A 184 2.57 -15.70 -2.44
N LEU A 185 1.91 -15.03 -1.49
CA LEU A 185 0.57 -15.41 -1.03
C LEU A 185 -0.46 -15.29 -2.18
N GLU A 186 -0.44 -14.19 -2.94
CA GLU A 186 -1.33 -13.99 -4.09
C GLU A 186 -1.09 -15.06 -5.17
N GLU A 187 0.16 -15.42 -5.44
CA GLU A 187 0.54 -16.49 -6.37
C GLU A 187 0.03 -17.86 -5.91
N MET A 188 0.19 -18.20 -4.63
CA MET A 188 -0.35 -19.44 -4.04
C MET A 188 -1.89 -19.51 -4.14
N LEU A 189 -2.55 -18.35 -4.07
CA LEU A 189 -4.00 -18.23 -4.27
C LEU A 189 -4.42 -18.21 -5.74
N GLY A 190 -3.48 -18.26 -6.69
CA GLY A 190 -3.77 -18.15 -8.12
C GLY A 190 -4.35 -16.79 -8.52
N ILE A 191 -3.99 -15.73 -7.79
CA ILE A 191 -4.36 -14.34 -8.09
C ILE A 191 -3.24 -13.74 -8.92
N THR A 192 -3.42 -13.71 -10.24
CA THR A 192 -2.44 -13.10 -11.16
C THR A 192 -2.68 -11.60 -11.23
N LYS A 193 -1.62 -10.80 -11.06
CA LYS A 193 -1.64 -9.37 -11.40
C LYS A 193 -1.77 -9.27 -12.93
N LYS A 194 -2.85 -8.65 -13.40
CA LYS A 194 -3.07 -8.34 -14.83
C LYS A 194 -2.26 -7.12 -15.26
#